data_AF-A0A9Q4B213-F1
#
_entry.id   AF-A0A9Q4B213-F1
#
_cell.length_a   1.000
_cell.length_b   1.000
_cell.length_c   1.000
_cell.angle_alpha   90.00
_cell.angle_beta   90.00
_cell.angle_gamma   90.00
#
_symmetry.space_group_name_H-M   'P 1'
#
loop_
_entity.id
_entity.type
_entity.pdbx_description
1 polymer ?
#
loop_
_entity_poly.entity_id
_entity_poly.type
_entity_poly.pdbx_seq_one_letter_code
_entity_poly.pdbx_strand_id
1 'polypeptide(L)' 'MIMGIITLLITIFAIIGGYKELKRKNFFAVGFAAISVAVFGWFSIRTLIAFFLYGGGGTVG' A
#
# COMPACT_ATOMS: atom_id res chain seq x y z
N MET A 1 -3.10 14.06 -4.77
CA MET A 1 -3.90 12.98 -5.41
C MET A 1 -3.01 11.91 -6.05
N ILE A 2 -2.02 12.26 -6.88
CA ILE A 2 -1.10 11.30 -7.53
C ILE A 2 -0.39 10.34 -6.56
N MET A 3 0.13 10.83 -5.42
CA MET A 3 0.84 9.97 -4.45
C MET A 3 -0.05 8.88 -3.86
N GLY A 4 -1.31 9.18 -3.54
CA GLY A 4 -2.25 8.20 -2.99
C GLY A 4 -2.55 7.06 -3.96
N ILE A 5 -2.81 7.42 -5.22
CA ILE A 5 -3.10 6.46 -6.28
C ILE A 5 -1.89 5.55 -6.54
N ILE A 6 -0.69 6.12 -6.58
CA ILE A 6 0.56 5.35 -6.75
C ILE A 6 0.77 4.40 -5.57
N THR A 7 0.62 4.85 -4.32
CA THR A 7 0.77 3.99 -3.14
C THR A 7 -0.29 2.89 -3.08
N LEU A 8 -1.50 3.16 -3.57
CA LEU A 8 -2.58 2.17 -3.64
C LEU A 8 -2.27 1.09 -4.68
N LEU A 9 -1.79 1.47 -5.87
CA LEU A 9 -1.33 0.53 -6.89
C LEU A 9 -0.16 -0.32 -6.38
N ILE A 10 0.85 0.29 -5.76
CA ILE A 10 1.98 -0.44 -5.18
C ILE A 10 1.49 -1.46 -4.14
N THR A 11 0.53 -1.09 -3.29
CA THR A 11 -0.05 -1.99 -2.28
C THR A 11 -0.72 -3.21 -2.93
N ILE A 12 -1.52 -3.00 -3.97
CA ILE A 12 -2.19 -4.09 -4.70
C ILE A 12 -1.15 -5.02 -5.34
N PHE A 13 -0.13 -4.47 -5.99
CA PHE A 13 0.95 -5.25 -6.59
C PHE A 13 1.77 -6.01 -5.54
N ALA A 14 2.02 -5.42 -4.37
CA ALA A 14 2.72 -6.07 -3.27
C ALA A 14 1.91 -7.22 -2.65
N ILE A 15 0.59 -7.08 -2.53
CA ILE A 15 -0.30 -8.18 -2.10
C ILE A 15 -0.26 -9.34 -3.10
N ILE A 16 -0.34 -9.04 -4.39
CA ILE A 16 -0.28 -10.06 -5.46
C ILE A 16 1.09 -10.74 -5.49
N GLY A 17 2.17 -9.97 -5.36
CA GLY A 17 3.55 -10.49 -5.27
C GLY A 17 3.74 -11.40 -4.05
N GLY A 18 3.31 -10.94 -2.88
CA GLY A 18 3.37 -11.71 -1.64
C GLY A 18 2.58 -13.02 -1.71
N TYR A 19 1.40 -13.03 -2.34
CA TYR A 19 0.62 -14.25 -2.54
C TYR A 19 1.32 -15.26 -3.46
N LYS A 20 1.99 -14.79 -4.52
CA LYS A 20 2.80 -15.66 -5.40
C LYS A 20 4.05 -16.20 -4.69
N GLU A 21 4.66 -15.40 -3.84
CA GLU A 21 5.85 -15.78 -3.07
C GLU A 21 5.53 -16.77 -1.95
N LEU A 22 4.34 -16.66 -1.35
CA LEU A 22 3.82 -17.62 -0.38
C LEU A 22 3.68 -19.02 -1.00
N LYS A 23 3.19 -19.10 -2.25
CA LYS A 23 3.16 -20.36 -3.03
C LYS A 23 4.55 -20.92 -3.35
N ARG A 24 5.58 -20.07 -3.49
CA ARG A 24 6.97 -20.48 -3.72
C ARG A 24 7.73 -20.85 -2.44
N LYS A 25 7.08 -20.81 -1.26
CA LYS A 25 7.70 -21.01 0.07
C LYS A 25 8.90 -20.10 0.34
N ASN A 26 8.98 -18.96 -0.33
CA ASN A 26 10.09 -18.01 -0.12
C ASN A 26 9.76 -17.06 1.03
N PHE A 27 10.02 -17.52 2.26
CA PHE A 27 9.70 -16.80 3.50
C PHE A 27 10.34 -15.40 3.59
N PHE A 28 11.54 -15.21 3.03
CA PHE A 28 12.19 -13.91 3.00
C PHE A 28 11.44 -12.90 2.12
N ALA A 29 11.00 -13.35 0.95
CA ALA A 29 10.30 -12.50 0.01
C ALA A 29 8.88 -12.17 0.51
N VAL A 30 8.19 -13.15 1.11
CA VAL A 30 6.92 -12.92 1.81
C VAL A 30 7.07 -11.90 2.94
N GLY A 31 8.14 -11.96 3.73
CA GLY A 31 8.42 -10.97 4.78
C GLY A 31 8.60 -9.56 4.21
N PHE A 32 9.36 -9.42 3.12
CA PHE A 32 9.56 -8.15 2.43
C PHE A 32 8.26 -7.61 1.79
N ALA A 33 7.47 -8.49 1.19
CA ALA A 33 6.16 -8.16 0.66
C ALA A 33 5.20 -7.72 1.77
N ALA A 34 5.21 -8.40 2.92
CA ALA A 34 4.39 -8.02 4.08
C ALA A 34 4.76 -6.64 4.62
N ILE A 35 6.06 -6.33 4.74
CA ILE A 35 6.54 -5.00 5.14
C ILE A 35 6.12 -3.95 4.11
N SER A 36 6.26 -4.25 2.82
CA SER A 36 5.85 -3.36 1.74
C SER A 36 4.34 -3.08 1.79
N VAL A 37 3.51 -4.10 1.98
CA VAL A 37 2.07 -3.95 2.16
C VAL A 37 1.74 -3.14 3.43
N ALA A 38 2.46 -3.36 4.53
CA ALA A 38 2.24 -2.61 5.76
C ALA A 38 2.54 -1.11 5.58
N VAL A 39 3.68 -0.76 4.99
CA VAL A 39 4.08 0.65 4.79
C VAL A 39 3.23 1.32 3.71
N PHE A 40 3.18 0.75 2.50
CA PHE A 40 2.45 1.35 1.39
C PHE A 40 0.93 1.28 1.58
N GLY A 41 0.43 0.22 2.21
CA GLY A 41 -0.98 0.08 2.55
C GLY A 41 -1.41 1.10 3.60
N TRP A 42 -0.60 1.35 4.64
CA TRP A 42 -0.88 2.41 5.61
C TRP A 42 -0.94 3.79 4.96
N PHE A 43 0.01 4.11 4.09
CA PHE A 43 0.01 5.36 3.31
C PHE A 43 -1.20 5.48 2.39
N SER A 44 -1.57 4.39 1.71
CA SER A 44 -2.74 4.32 0.84
C SER A 44 -4.04 4.58 1.63
N ILE A 45 -4.22 3.90 2.78
CA ILE A 45 -5.39 4.06 3.65
C ILE A 45 -5.49 5.50 4.17
N ARG A 46 -4.40 6.06 4.71
CA ARG A 46 -4.36 7.46 5.19
C ARG A 46 -4.71 8.44 4.09
N THR A 47 -4.28 8.18 2.85
CA THR A 47 -4.60 9.04 1.71
C THR A 47 -6.06 8.88 1.27
N LEU A 48 -6.61 7.67 1.32
CA LEU A 48 -8.02 7.41 1.00
C LEU A 48 -8.95 8.05 2.05
N ILE A 49 -8.60 7.94 3.33
CA ILE A 49 -9.25 8.60 4.46
C ILE A 49 -9.18 10.12 4.30
N ALA A 50 -8.00 10.66 3.98
CA ALA A 50 -7.84 12.10 3.70
C ALA A 50 -8.74 12.57 2.56
N PHE A 51 -8.86 11.77 1.50
CA PHE A 51 -9.71 12.09 0.35
C PHE A 51 -11.20 12.10 0.72
N PHE A 52 -11.68 11.04 1.39
CA PHE A 52 -13.10 10.88 1.72
C PHE A 52 -13.58 11.80 2.86
N LEU A 53 -12.78 11.98 3.91
CA LEU A 53 -13.19 12.75 5.10
C LEU A 53 -12.84 14.23 5.03
N TYR A 54 -11.79 14.60 4.29
CA TYR A 54 -11.32 15.98 4.21
C TYR A 54 -11.53 16.61 2.84
N GLY A 55 -12.31 15.97 1.96
CA GLY A 55 -12.77 16.60 0.71
C GLY A 55 -11.67 16.85 -0.32
N GLY A 56 -10.60 16.05 -0.29
CA GLY A 56 -9.58 16.01 -1.34
C GLY A 56 -8.75 17.28 -1.47
N GLY A 57 -7.62 17.34 -0.77
CA GLY A 57 -6.53 18.20 -1.19
C GLY A 57 -5.65 18.70 -0.06
N GLY A 58 -4.38 18.29 -0.10
CA GLY A 58 -3.29 19.02 0.55
C GLY A 58 -3.24 18.85 2.06
N THR A 59 -2.00 18.84 2.55
CA THR A 59 -1.62 19.14 3.93
C THR A 59 -2.62 20.05 4.65
N VAL A 60 -3.22 19.54 5.75
CA VAL A 60 -3.57 20.42 6.87
C VAL A 60 -2.25 20.90 7.47
N GLY A 61 -1.76 22.02 6.94
CA GLY A 61 -0.79 22.90 7.56
C GLY A 61 -1.52 24.12 8.09
#